data_AF-A0A9D8DPF0-F1
#
_entry.id   AF-A0A9D8DPF0-F1
#
_cell.length_a   1.000
_cell.length_b   1.000
_cell.length_c   1.000
_cell.angle_alpha   90.00
_cell.angle_beta   90.00
_cell.angle_gamma   90.00
#
_symmetry.space_group_name_H-M   'P 1'
#
loop_
_entity.id
_entity.type
_entity.pdbx_description
1 polymer ?
#
loop_
_entity_poly.entity_id
_entity_poly.type
_entity_poly.pdbx_seq_one_letter_code
_entity_poly.pdbx_strand_id
1 'polypeptide(L)'
;MTSADHGLATLELFHSRPIAPTRRIAIGLHYLPVHGGPGPGGILLGGIVSRFARELDEDDLDEVDDLLDDLVERRRVVQPRLRHRLQDDRIGLLKSVHRLDAGADGPTFRIADVGSPLVNVLGACYVVPSLPAALQTDVWPAIRRALRWRGPIDGSFVAALHGARDVAGWMAAAEPLAWALGVLGFDPDDDPTNREVRRRFRDALRVAHPDHGGADDEAAARIADLTEARRILLG
;
A
#
# COMPACT_ATOMS: atom_id res chain seq x y z
N MET A 1 8.86 -15.31 -8.31
CA MET A 1 7.64 -14.56 -8.69
C MET A 1 8.09 -13.23 -9.25
N THR A 2 7.78 -12.97 -10.51
CA THR A 2 8.15 -11.73 -11.24
C THR A 2 7.13 -10.62 -10.96
N SER A 3 7.44 -9.36 -11.33
CA SER A 3 6.53 -8.22 -11.17
C SER A 3 5.15 -8.43 -11.81
N ALA A 4 5.07 -9.25 -12.86
CA ALA A 4 3.82 -9.56 -13.56
C ALA A 4 2.79 -10.33 -12.70
N ASP A 5 3.22 -11.10 -11.68
CA ASP A 5 2.29 -11.89 -10.85
C ASP A 5 1.50 -11.04 -9.82
N HIS A 6 1.95 -9.82 -9.52
CA HIS A 6 1.44 -8.98 -8.43
C HIS A 6 0.54 -7.82 -8.88
N GLY A 7 0.40 -7.58 -10.18
CA GLY A 7 -0.25 -6.36 -10.68
C GLY A 7 0.49 -5.08 -10.26
N LEU A 8 -0.22 -3.96 -10.23
CA LEU A 8 0.27 -2.70 -9.68
C LEU A 8 0.43 -2.75 -8.16
N ALA A 9 -0.43 -3.50 -7.47
CA ALA A 9 -0.32 -3.78 -6.04
C ALA A 9 -1.06 -5.08 -5.68
N THR A 10 -0.61 -5.78 -4.64
CA THR A 10 -1.25 -6.99 -4.09
C THR A 10 -1.15 -7.03 -2.58
N LEU A 11 -2.21 -7.52 -1.92
CA LEU A 11 -2.25 -7.86 -0.50
C LEU A 11 -2.89 -9.22 -0.31
N GLU A 12 -2.18 -10.14 0.34
CA GLU A 12 -2.74 -11.37 0.86
C GLU A 12 -3.09 -11.23 2.33
N LEU A 13 -4.30 -11.65 2.69
CA LEU A 13 -4.72 -11.78 4.08
C LEU A 13 -5.06 -13.23 4.39
N PHE A 14 -4.74 -13.64 5.61
CA PHE A 14 -5.14 -14.91 6.17
C PHE A 14 -6.03 -14.64 7.37
N HIS A 15 -7.23 -15.20 7.39
CA HIS A 15 -8.18 -14.93 8.45
C HIS A 15 -9.00 -16.15 8.86
N SER A 16 -9.52 -16.11 10.08
CA SER A 16 -10.46 -17.14 10.54
C SER A 16 -11.71 -17.19 9.65
N ARG A 17 -12.37 -18.34 9.64
CA ARG A 17 -13.73 -18.44 9.09
C ARG A 17 -14.69 -17.54 9.90
N PRO A 18 -15.74 -16.97 9.29
CA PRO A 18 -16.63 -16.00 9.95
C PRO A 18 -17.24 -16.47 11.30
N ILE A 19 -17.46 -17.78 11.46
CA ILE A 19 -18.13 -18.38 12.63
C ILE A 19 -17.11 -18.94 13.66
N ALA A 20 -15.81 -18.64 13.52
CA ALA A 20 -14.81 -19.14 14.45
C ALA A 20 -14.89 -18.41 15.81
N PRO A 21 -14.81 -19.14 16.95
CA PRO A 21 -14.78 -18.52 18.29
C PRO A 21 -13.59 -17.57 18.48
N THR A 22 -12.47 -17.88 17.84
CA THR A 22 -11.28 -17.03 17.80
C THR A 22 -11.13 -16.42 16.42
N ARG A 23 -11.31 -15.10 16.31
CA ARG A 23 -11.11 -14.37 15.07
C ARG A 23 -9.64 -13.97 14.97
N ARG A 24 -8.94 -14.59 14.03
CA ARG A 24 -7.50 -14.40 13.82
C ARG A 24 -7.32 -13.71 12.48
N ILE A 25 -6.33 -12.84 12.40
CA ILE A 25 -5.86 -12.22 11.17
C ILE A 25 -4.34 -12.34 11.10
N ALA A 26 -3.81 -12.66 9.94
CA ALA A 26 -2.39 -12.69 9.64
C ALA A 26 -2.16 -12.05 8.27
N ILE A 27 -1.12 -11.22 8.18
CA ILE A 27 -0.74 -10.58 6.92
C ILE A 27 0.11 -11.57 6.12
N GLY A 28 -0.26 -11.75 4.86
CA GLY A 28 0.41 -12.61 3.91
C GLY A 28 1.52 -11.88 3.14
N LEU A 29 1.77 -12.36 1.92
CA LEU A 29 2.57 -11.61 0.97
C LEU A 29 1.89 -10.29 0.64
N HIS A 30 2.68 -9.21 0.55
CA HIS A 30 2.17 -7.91 0.11
C HIS A 30 3.22 -7.24 -0.80
N TYR A 31 2.73 -6.66 -1.89
CA TYR A 31 3.47 -5.77 -2.78
C TYR A 31 2.66 -4.47 -2.85
N LEU A 32 3.10 -3.46 -2.12
CA LEU A 32 2.37 -2.21 -1.89
C LEU A 32 3.27 -1.01 -2.18
N PRO A 33 3.55 -0.70 -3.45
CA PRO A 33 4.32 0.49 -3.79
C PRO A 33 3.50 1.74 -3.42
N VAL A 34 4.04 2.60 -2.56
CA VAL A 34 3.34 3.77 -2.01
C VAL A 34 4.03 5.11 -2.32
N HIS A 35 5.00 5.10 -3.22
CA HIS A 35 5.72 6.30 -3.65
C HIS A 35 4.82 7.24 -4.45
N GLY A 36 5.10 8.55 -4.36
CA GLY A 36 4.31 9.59 -5.02
C GLY A 36 2.94 9.87 -4.37
N GLY A 37 2.60 9.16 -3.28
CA GLY A 37 1.48 9.40 -2.39
C GLY A 37 0.09 9.20 -3.02
N PRO A 38 -0.79 8.31 -2.52
CA PRO A 38 -0.57 7.11 -1.70
C PRO A 38 -0.04 5.91 -2.52
N GLY A 39 0.31 6.11 -3.79
CA GLY A 39 0.76 5.08 -4.74
C GLY A 39 -0.25 3.94 -4.98
N PRO A 40 0.06 2.96 -5.84
CA PRO A 40 -0.82 1.82 -6.09
C PRO A 40 -1.15 1.00 -4.84
N GLY A 41 -0.20 0.89 -3.92
CA GLY A 41 -0.38 0.24 -2.64
C GLY A 41 -1.48 0.90 -1.82
N GLY A 42 -1.39 2.20 -1.56
CA GLY A 42 -2.40 2.90 -0.77
C GLY A 42 -3.73 3.04 -1.49
N ILE A 43 -3.75 3.10 -2.83
CA ILE A 43 -4.97 3.00 -3.62
C ILE A 43 -5.64 1.63 -3.44
N LEU A 44 -4.89 0.53 -3.51
CA LEU A 44 -5.42 -0.81 -3.23
C LEU A 44 -5.98 -0.91 -1.81
N LEU A 45 -5.23 -0.47 -0.80
CA LEU A 45 -5.67 -0.49 0.59
C LEU A 45 -6.97 0.31 0.78
N GLY A 46 -7.04 1.51 0.18
CA GLY A 46 -8.25 2.29 0.14
C GLY A 46 -9.40 1.53 -0.52
N GLY A 47 -9.18 0.88 -1.67
CA GLY A 47 -10.20 0.09 -2.36
C GLY A 47 -10.78 -1.02 -1.49
N ILE A 48 -9.92 -1.76 -0.77
CA ILE A 48 -10.33 -2.79 0.19
C ILE A 48 -11.20 -2.16 1.28
N VAL A 49 -10.71 -1.08 1.91
CA VAL A 49 -11.43 -0.38 2.99
C VAL A 49 -12.79 0.09 2.50
N SER A 50 -12.85 0.78 1.36
CA SER A 50 -14.11 1.31 0.82
C SER A 50 -15.10 0.22 0.44
N ARG A 51 -14.64 -0.92 -0.12
CA ARG A 51 -15.53 -2.04 -0.47
C ARG A 51 -16.24 -2.58 0.76
N PHE A 52 -15.51 -2.79 1.85
CA PHE A 52 -16.01 -3.49 3.04
C PHE A 52 -16.59 -2.56 4.11
N ALA A 53 -16.15 -1.30 4.18
CA ALA A 53 -16.72 -0.30 5.11
C ALA A 53 -18.21 -0.06 4.87
N ARG A 54 -18.70 -0.31 3.66
CA ARG A 54 -20.13 -0.21 3.30
C ARG A 54 -21.01 -1.26 3.99
N GLU A 55 -20.41 -2.32 4.51
CA GLU A 55 -21.09 -3.42 5.19
C GLU A 55 -20.88 -3.38 6.72
N LEU A 56 -20.14 -2.39 7.22
CA LEU A 56 -19.96 -2.17 8.65
C LEU A 56 -21.09 -1.31 9.20
N ASP A 57 -21.48 -1.58 10.45
CA ASP A 57 -22.35 -0.70 11.21
C ASP A 57 -21.58 0.52 11.77
N GLU A 58 -22.30 1.47 12.35
CA GLU A 58 -21.71 2.72 12.86
C GLU A 58 -20.72 2.46 14.01
N ASP A 59 -21.02 1.50 14.89
CA ASP A 59 -20.15 1.14 16.02
C ASP A 59 -18.82 0.54 15.52
N ASP A 60 -18.85 -0.37 14.55
CA ASP A 60 -17.65 -0.95 13.93
C ASP A 60 -16.84 0.13 13.18
N LEU A 61 -17.50 1.10 12.54
CA LEU A 61 -16.82 2.21 11.85
C LEU A 61 -16.10 3.14 12.83
N ASP A 62 -16.73 3.48 13.95
CA ASP A 62 -16.13 4.31 15.00
C ASP A 62 -14.94 3.60 15.66
N GLU A 63 -15.07 2.30 15.98
CA GLU A 63 -13.96 1.52 16.53
C GLU A 63 -12.77 1.36 15.55
N VAL A 64 -13.04 1.37 14.23
CA VAL A 64 -12.01 1.40 13.18
C VAL A 64 -11.33 2.76 13.11
N ASP A 65 -12.06 3.88 13.23
CA ASP A 65 -11.45 5.22 13.24
C ASP A 65 -10.53 5.40 14.46
N ASP A 66 -10.95 4.92 15.63
CA ASP A 66 -10.12 4.85 16.85
C ASP A 66 -8.85 4.02 16.64
N LEU A 67 -8.96 2.87 15.96
CA LEU A 67 -7.81 2.05 15.61
C LEU A 67 -6.86 2.78 14.65
N LEU A 68 -7.40 3.53 13.68
CA LEU A 68 -6.56 4.33 12.78
C LEU A 68 -5.79 5.38 13.56
N ASP A 69 -6.39 6.04 14.56
CA ASP A 69 -5.67 6.96 15.44
C ASP A 69 -4.52 6.25 16.17
N ASP A 70 -4.78 5.07 16.75
CA ASP A 70 -3.74 4.28 17.42
C ASP A 70 -2.59 3.91 16.48
N LEU A 71 -2.89 3.48 15.26
CA LEU A 71 -1.90 3.06 14.28
C LEU A 71 -1.10 4.25 13.74
N VAL A 72 -1.75 5.38 13.46
CA VAL A 72 -1.11 6.62 12.98
C VAL A 72 -0.13 7.14 14.02
N GLU A 73 -0.54 7.17 15.28
CA GLU A 73 0.30 7.63 16.39
C GLU A 73 1.30 6.56 16.88
N ARG A 74 1.31 5.38 16.25
CA ARG A 74 2.14 4.23 16.65
C ARG A 74 1.96 3.85 18.12
N ARG A 75 0.75 4.06 18.65
CA ARG A 75 0.38 3.58 19.97
C ARG A 75 0.33 2.06 19.96
N ARG A 76 0.60 1.47 21.12
CA ARG A 76 0.49 0.02 21.27
C ARG A 76 -0.97 -0.40 21.15
N VAL A 77 -1.33 -1.07 20.06
CA VAL A 77 -2.66 -1.67 19.89
C VAL A 77 -2.76 -2.91 20.77
N VAL A 78 -3.62 -2.87 21.79
CA VAL A 78 -3.92 -4.03 22.63
C VAL A 78 -4.70 -5.07 21.81
N GLN A 79 -4.24 -6.31 21.84
CA GLN A 79 -4.84 -7.43 21.11
C GLN A 79 -5.62 -8.35 22.06
N PRO A 80 -6.78 -8.87 21.68
CA PRO A 80 -7.47 -8.65 20.39
C PRO A 80 -8.13 -7.26 20.32
N ARG A 81 -8.15 -6.67 19.11
CA ARG A 81 -8.82 -5.39 18.81
C ARG A 81 -9.97 -5.62 17.82
N LEU A 82 -11.12 -4.99 18.06
CA LEU A 82 -12.38 -5.28 17.33
C LEU A 82 -12.68 -6.79 17.27
N ARG A 83 -12.43 -7.52 18.38
CA ARG A 83 -12.55 -8.99 18.51
C ARG A 83 -11.61 -9.81 17.61
N HIS A 84 -10.72 -9.19 16.84
CA HIS A 84 -9.76 -9.87 15.97
C HIS A 84 -8.35 -9.79 16.57
N ARG A 85 -7.62 -10.90 16.54
CA ARG A 85 -6.22 -10.97 16.98
C ARG A 85 -5.29 -11.01 15.78
N LEU A 86 -4.42 -10.01 15.66
CA LEU A 86 -3.30 -10.02 14.72
C LEU A 86 -2.23 -11.05 15.16
N GLN A 87 -1.73 -11.86 14.25
CA GLN A 87 -0.71 -12.89 14.47
C GLN A 87 0.06 -13.23 13.19
N ASP A 88 1.18 -13.95 13.32
CA ASP A 88 1.98 -14.40 12.17
C ASP A 88 1.56 -15.78 11.64
N ASP A 89 1.04 -16.66 12.51
CA ASP A 89 0.63 -18.01 12.12
C ASP A 89 -0.58 -17.99 11.18
N ARG A 90 -0.47 -18.77 10.10
CA ARG A 90 -1.47 -18.87 9.01
C ARG A 90 -2.15 -20.24 8.98
N ILE A 91 -1.75 -21.19 9.83
CA ILE A 91 -2.26 -22.55 9.80
C ILE A 91 -3.78 -22.56 10.11
N GLY A 92 -4.53 -23.17 9.20
CA GLY A 92 -5.99 -23.30 9.32
C GLY A 92 -6.76 -21.99 9.11
N LEU A 93 -6.13 -20.96 8.52
CA LEU A 93 -6.79 -19.72 8.11
C LEU A 93 -7.24 -19.81 6.64
N LEU A 94 -8.35 -19.14 6.32
CA LEU A 94 -8.75 -18.86 4.94
C LEU A 94 -7.85 -17.78 4.37
N LYS A 95 -7.60 -17.83 3.06
CA LYS A 95 -6.81 -16.84 2.33
C LYS A 95 -7.73 -15.96 1.48
N SER A 96 -7.57 -14.64 1.59
CA SER A 96 -8.08 -13.66 0.63
C SER A 96 -6.90 -12.99 -0.08
N VAL A 97 -7.06 -12.70 -1.37
CA VAL A 97 -6.05 -12.01 -2.17
C VAL A 97 -6.70 -10.82 -2.84
N HIS A 98 -6.20 -9.64 -2.55
CA HIS A 98 -6.65 -8.39 -3.13
C HIS A 98 -5.58 -7.86 -4.06
N ARG A 99 -5.98 -7.30 -5.20
CA ARG A 99 -5.07 -6.81 -6.22
C ARG A 99 -5.59 -5.55 -6.90
N LEU A 100 -4.65 -4.71 -7.31
CA LEU A 100 -4.86 -3.62 -8.23
C LEU A 100 -4.07 -3.92 -9.50
N ASP A 101 -4.73 -3.97 -10.64
CA ASP A 101 -4.11 -4.21 -11.94
C ASP A 101 -4.20 -2.95 -12.82
N ALA A 102 -3.27 -2.83 -13.77
CA ALA A 102 -3.44 -1.92 -14.88
C ALA A 102 -4.49 -2.51 -15.85
N GLY A 103 -5.57 -1.77 -16.09
CA GLY A 103 -6.59 -2.09 -17.09
C GLY A 103 -6.52 -1.14 -18.28
N ALA A 104 -7.19 -1.51 -19.39
CA ALA A 104 -7.20 -0.70 -20.62
C ALA A 104 -7.77 0.71 -20.40
N ASP A 105 -8.79 0.82 -19.55
CA ASP A 105 -9.51 2.07 -19.28
C ASP A 105 -9.13 2.70 -17.92
N GLY A 106 -8.10 2.16 -17.25
CA GLY A 106 -7.71 2.59 -15.92
C GLY A 106 -7.47 1.45 -14.93
N PRO A 107 -7.22 1.80 -13.66
CA PRO A 107 -6.92 0.81 -12.62
C PRO A 107 -8.12 -0.10 -12.36
N THR A 108 -7.86 -1.41 -12.32
CA THR A 108 -8.89 -2.43 -12.06
C THR A 108 -8.67 -3.08 -10.70
N PHE A 109 -9.67 -2.97 -9.83
CA PHE A 109 -9.64 -3.59 -8.50
C PHE A 109 -10.15 -5.03 -8.55
N ARG A 110 -9.36 -5.97 -8.03
CA ARG A 110 -9.79 -7.34 -7.73
C ARG A 110 -9.79 -7.53 -6.22
N ILE A 111 -10.94 -7.30 -5.60
CA ILE A 111 -11.10 -7.42 -4.15
C ILE A 111 -11.82 -8.73 -3.88
N ALA A 112 -11.13 -9.70 -3.28
CA ALA A 112 -11.72 -10.99 -2.91
C ALA A 112 -12.82 -10.81 -1.86
N ASP A 113 -14.01 -11.33 -2.14
CA ASP A 113 -15.16 -11.30 -1.23
C ASP A 113 -15.14 -12.52 -0.29
N VAL A 114 -14.15 -12.56 0.60
CA VAL A 114 -13.87 -13.68 1.50
C VAL A 114 -13.61 -13.16 2.91
N GLY A 115 -14.19 -13.81 3.92
CA GLY A 115 -14.09 -13.37 5.32
C GLY A 115 -15.21 -12.42 5.73
N SER A 116 -15.12 -11.85 6.94
CA SER A 116 -16.02 -10.77 7.34
C SER A 116 -15.57 -9.44 6.73
N PRO A 117 -16.47 -8.46 6.55
CA PRO A 117 -16.07 -7.12 6.10
C PRO A 117 -14.98 -6.52 7.00
N LEU A 118 -15.18 -6.64 8.32
CA LEU A 118 -14.26 -6.09 9.30
C LEU A 118 -12.85 -6.67 9.21
N VAL A 119 -12.68 -7.97 8.92
CA VAL A 119 -11.32 -8.55 8.84
C VAL A 119 -10.53 -8.04 7.63
N ASN A 120 -11.22 -7.74 6.53
CA ASN A 120 -10.58 -7.16 5.34
C ASN A 120 -10.17 -5.70 5.59
N VAL A 121 -11.03 -4.90 6.25
CA VAL A 121 -10.69 -3.54 6.68
C VAL A 121 -9.49 -3.56 7.64
N LEU A 122 -9.53 -4.41 8.66
CA LEU A 122 -8.43 -4.56 9.62
C LEU A 122 -7.12 -4.99 8.95
N GLY A 123 -7.18 -5.92 7.98
CA GLY A 123 -6.00 -6.36 7.24
C GLY A 123 -5.36 -5.24 6.43
N ALA A 124 -6.18 -4.41 5.78
CA ALA A 124 -5.70 -3.23 5.07
C ALA A 124 -5.07 -2.20 6.01
N CYS A 125 -5.58 -2.02 7.24
CA CYS A 125 -4.99 -1.13 8.23
C CYS A 125 -3.69 -1.69 8.84
N TYR A 126 -3.66 -2.98 9.20
CA TYR A 126 -2.53 -3.60 9.90
C TYR A 126 -1.29 -3.82 9.03
N VAL A 127 -1.41 -3.79 7.71
CA VAL A 127 -0.22 -3.86 6.83
C VAL A 127 0.51 -2.53 6.72
N VAL A 128 -0.15 -1.39 6.90
CA VAL A 128 0.50 -0.07 6.69
C VAL A 128 1.70 0.17 7.60
N PRO A 129 1.73 -0.24 8.89
CA PRO A 129 2.92 -0.12 9.71
C PRO A 129 4.16 -0.89 9.19
N SER A 130 4.00 -1.85 8.26
CA SER A 130 5.14 -2.52 7.61
C SER A 130 5.78 -1.67 6.48
N LEU A 131 5.10 -0.63 6.02
CA LEU A 131 5.60 0.29 4.99
C LEU A 131 6.62 1.28 5.60
N PRO A 132 7.53 1.88 4.80
CA PRO A 132 8.44 2.91 5.29
C PRO A 132 7.70 4.07 5.97
N ALA A 133 8.14 4.43 7.18
CA ALA A 133 7.48 5.41 8.04
C ALA A 133 7.15 6.75 7.36
N ALA A 134 8.04 7.23 6.50
CA ALA A 134 7.86 8.49 5.76
C ALA A 134 6.73 8.42 4.73
N LEU A 135 6.52 7.25 4.11
CA LEU A 135 5.50 7.04 3.07
C LEU A 135 4.11 6.76 3.65
N GLN A 136 4.02 6.40 4.94
CA GLN A 136 2.74 6.18 5.63
C GLN A 136 1.90 7.47 5.70
N THR A 137 2.53 8.64 5.71
CA THR A 137 1.89 9.96 5.82
C THR A 137 0.87 10.22 4.71
N ASP A 138 1.09 9.66 3.52
CA ASP A 138 0.15 9.79 2.39
C ASP A 138 -0.90 8.67 2.36
N VAL A 139 -0.57 7.50 2.92
CA VAL A 139 -1.45 6.32 2.95
C VAL A 139 -2.57 6.49 3.97
N TRP A 140 -2.28 7.01 5.17
CA TRP A 140 -3.30 7.16 6.22
C TRP A 140 -4.46 8.08 5.83
N PRO A 141 -4.22 9.27 5.25
CA PRO A 141 -5.30 10.12 4.74
C PRO A 141 -6.11 9.42 3.64
N ALA A 142 -5.47 8.63 2.77
CA ALA A 142 -6.17 7.87 1.74
C ALA A 142 -7.10 6.80 2.35
N ILE A 143 -6.64 6.06 3.36
CA ILE A 143 -7.48 5.09 4.09
C ILE A 143 -8.67 5.78 4.77
N ARG A 144 -8.46 6.94 5.43
CA ARG A 144 -9.57 7.67 6.06
C ARG A 144 -10.60 8.19 5.06
N ARG A 145 -10.15 8.71 3.91
CA ARG A 145 -11.06 9.09 2.81
C ARG A 145 -11.84 7.88 2.29
N ALA A 146 -11.16 6.73 2.15
CA ALA A 146 -11.78 5.50 1.67
C ALA A 146 -12.84 4.95 2.64
N LEU A 147 -12.61 5.06 3.96
CA LEU A 147 -13.56 4.65 5.00
C LEU A 147 -14.90 5.40 4.87
N ARG A 148 -14.84 6.66 4.43
CA ARG A 148 -16.00 7.55 4.25
C ARG A 148 -16.55 7.56 2.82
N TRP A 149 -15.91 6.85 1.89
CA TRP A 149 -16.29 6.88 0.47
C TRP A 149 -17.62 6.16 0.21
N ARG A 150 -18.55 6.84 -0.45
CA ARG A 150 -19.88 6.30 -0.79
C ARG A 150 -20.09 6.07 -2.30
N GLY A 151 -19.17 6.50 -3.15
CA GLY A 151 -19.23 6.33 -4.61
C GLY A 151 -18.82 4.93 -5.09
N PRO A 152 -18.78 4.71 -6.42
CA PRO A 152 -18.17 3.53 -7.03
C PRO A 152 -16.65 3.48 -6.77
N ILE A 153 -16.05 2.30 -6.82
CA ILE A 153 -14.60 2.08 -6.70
C ILE A 153 -14.01 2.02 -8.12
N ASP A 154 -13.85 3.19 -8.74
CA ASP A 154 -13.40 3.38 -10.12
C ASP A 154 -12.37 4.53 -10.22
N GLY A 155 -12.15 5.10 -11.41
CA GLY A 155 -11.24 6.23 -11.58
C GLY A 155 -11.57 7.46 -10.71
N SER A 156 -12.85 7.72 -10.41
CA SER A 156 -13.25 8.84 -9.53
C SER A 156 -12.81 8.60 -8.08
N PHE A 157 -12.83 7.35 -7.63
CA PHE A 157 -12.30 6.94 -6.35
C PHE A 157 -10.79 7.12 -6.29
N VAL A 158 -10.06 6.70 -7.33
CA VAL A 158 -8.60 6.88 -7.40
C VAL A 158 -8.21 8.36 -7.36
N ALA A 159 -8.90 9.20 -8.14
CA ALA A 159 -8.70 10.65 -8.11
C ALA A 159 -8.95 11.25 -6.71
N ALA A 160 -10.02 10.81 -6.03
CA ALA A 160 -10.35 11.28 -4.69
C ALA A 160 -9.32 10.88 -3.62
N LEU A 161 -8.71 9.69 -3.75
CA LEU A 161 -7.72 9.21 -2.81
C LEU A 161 -6.33 9.82 -3.03
N HIS A 162 -5.93 10.02 -4.27
CA HIS A 162 -4.65 10.64 -4.61
C HIS A 162 -4.68 12.17 -4.44
N GLY A 163 -5.85 12.79 -4.62
CA GLY A 163 -5.96 14.25 -4.70
C GLY A 163 -5.47 14.83 -6.03
N ALA A 164 -5.01 14.00 -6.99
CA ALA A 164 -4.73 14.43 -8.35
C ALA A 164 -6.00 14.37 -9.20
N ARG A 165 -6.17 15.37 -10.07
CA ARG A 165 -7.27 15.41 -11.05
C ARG A 165 -7.02 14.50 -12.26
N ASP A 166 -5.82 13.93 -12.40
CA ASP A 166 -5.39 13.12 -13.54
C ASP A 166 -5.00 11.68 -13.13
N VAL A 167 -5.90 10.74 -13.39
CA VAL A 167 -5.70 9.30 -13.12
C VAL A 167 -4.75 8.66 -14.14
N ALA A 168 -4.67 9.18 -15.36
CA ALA A 168 -3.79 8.65 -16.40
C ALA A 168 -2.33 9.00 -16.10
N GLY A 169 -2.06 10.24 -15.68
CA GLY A 169 -0.75 10.66 -15.18
C GLY A 169 -0.32 9.87 -13.94
N TRP A 170 -1.26 9.55 -13.03
CA TRP A 170 -0.99 8.66 -11.90
C TRP A 170 -0.66 7.23 -12.34
N MET A 171 -1.39 6.65 -13.31
CA MET A 171 -1.09 5.30 -13.80
C MET A 171 0.29 5.21 -14.48
N ALA A 172 0.67 6.23 -15.25
CA ALA A 172 2.00 6.30 -15.86
C ALA A 172 3.10 6.40 -14.80
N ALA A 173 2.88 7.16 -13.72
CA ALA A 173 3.80 7.23 -12.59
C ALA A 173 3.79 5.97 -11.69
N ALA A 174 2.69 5.22 -11.70
CA ALA A 174 2.49 3.97 -10.96
C ALA A 174 3.10 2.74 -11.65
N GLU A 175 3.53 2.87 -12.91
CA GLU A 175 4.28 1.82 -13.59
C GLU A 175 5.64 1.64 -12.88
N PRO A 176 5.95 0.43 -12.35
CA PRO A 176 7.15 0.22 -11.54
C PRO A 176 8.44 0.63 -12.25
N LEU A 177 8.50 0.40 -13.57
CA LEU A 177 9.66 0.75 -14.39
C LEU A 177 9.80 2.26 -14.55
N ALA A 178 8.72 2.95 -14.94
CA ALA A 178 8.71 4.40 -15.10
C ALA A 178 9.02 5.13 -13.78
N TRP A 179 8.48 4.64 -12.66
CA TRP A 179 8.84 5.14 -11.33
C TRP A 179 10.33 4.94 -11.04
N ALA A 180 10.85 3.73 -11.24
CA ALA A 180 12.25 3.42 -10.94
C ALA A 180 13.24 4.21 -11.83
N LEU A 181 12.89 4.42 -13.09
CA LEU A 181 13.60 5.32 -14.01
C LEU A 181 13.61 6.74 -13.46
N GLY A 182 12.45 7.30 -13.13
CA GLY A 182 12.32 8.65 -12.59
C GLY A 182 13.06 8.87 -11.27
N VAL A 183 13.04 7.89 -10.35
CA VAL A 183 13.77 7.97 -9.06
C VAL A 183 15.28 8.10 -9.26
N LEU A 184 15.84 7.40 -10.26
CA LEU A 184 17.26 7.50 -10.62
C LEU A 184 17.56 8.62 -11.63
N GLY A 185 16.54 9.41 -11.98
CA GLY A 185 16.59 10.58 -12.85
C GLY A 185 16.75 10.24 -14.34
N PHE A 186 16.30 9.06 -14.76
CA PHE A 186 16.15 8.70 -16.16
C PHE A 186 14.80 9.21 -16.70
N ASP A 187 14.73 9.42 -18.01
CA ASP A 187 13.46 9.67 -18.67
C ASP A 187 12.64 8.37 -18.77
N PRO A 188 11.30 8.43 -18.85
CA PRO A 188 10.44 7.23 -18.87
C PRO A 188 10.72 6.30 -20.06
N ASP A 189 11.22 6.84 -21.17
CA ASP A 189 11.54 6.11 -22.39
C ASP A 189 13.02 5.63 -22.44
N ASP A 190 13.81 5.90 -21.39
CA ASP A 190 15.20 5.45 -21.34
C ASP A 190 15.27 3.92 -21.17
N ASP A 191 16.22 3.30 -21.87
CA ASP A 191 16.64 1.91 -21.68
C ASP A 191 18.06 1.87 -21.09
N PRO A 192 18.25 2.22 -19.81
CA PRO A 192 19.57 2.37 -19.23
C PRO A 192 20.23 1.02 -18.99
N THR A 193 21.51 0.93 -19.32
CA THR A 193 22.29 -0.28 -19.05
C THR A 193 22.44 -0.51 -17.54
N ASN A 194 22.64 -1.78 -17.13
CA ASN A 194 22.95 -2.15 -15.74
C ASN A 194 24.09 -1.31 -15.12
N ARG A 195 25.06 -0.90 -15.93
CA ARG A 195 26.18 -0.05 -15.50
C ARG A 195 25.71 1.36 -15.16
N GLU A 196 24.80 1.92 -15.94
CA GLU A 196 24.25 3.27 -15.78
C GLU A 196 23.33 3.35 -14.58
N VAL A 197 22.45 2.36 -14.40
CA VAL A 197 21.59 2.23 -13.22
C VAL A 197 22.44 2.20 -11.94
N ARG A 198 23.48 1.36 -11.88
CA ARG A 198 24.40 1.28 -10.72
C ARG A 198 25.20 2.56 -10.50
N ARG A 199 25.50 3.33 -11.56
CA ARG A 199 26.19 4.62 -11.46
C ARG A 199 25.26 5.67 -10.85
N ARG A 200 24.09 5.91 -11.46
CA ARG A 200 23.06 6.85 -10.96
C ARG A 200 22.67 6.55 -9.52
N PHE A 201 22.48 5.27 -9.18
CA PHE A 201 22.20 4.85 -7.81
C PHE A 201 23.29 5.28 -6.82
N ARG A 202 24.57 5.01 -7.11
CA ARG A 202 25.67 5.39 -6.21
C ARG A 202 25.79 6.90 -6.05
N ASP A 203 25.57 7.64 -7.13
CA ASP A 203 25.67 9.10 -7.12
C ASP A 203 24.51 9.71 -6.32
N ALA A 204 23.28 9.25 -6.54
CA ALA A 204 22.11 9.68 -5.78
C ALA A 204 22.17 9.27 -4.30
N LEU A 205 22.69 8.07 -4.00
CA LEU A 205 22.87 7.59 -2.63
C LEU A 205 23.89 8.43 -1.86
N ARG A 206 24.98 8.85 -2.52
CA ARG A 206 25.99 9.74 -1.93
C ARG A 206 25.38 11.10 -1.56
N VAL A 207 24.46 11.62 -2.37
CA VAL A 207 23.76 12.89 -2.11
C VAL A 207 22.74 12.76 -0.98
N ALA A 208 22.02 11.64 -0.92
CA ALA A 208 20.99 11.40 0.10
C ALA A 208 21.54 11.08 1.51
N HIS A 209 22.84 10.76 1.62
CA HIS A 209 23.42 10.34 2.89
C HIS A 209 23.59 11.51 3.88
N PRO A 210 23.16 11.37 5.15
CA PRO A 210 23.26 12.42 6.18
C PRO A 210 24.67 12.99 6.36
N ASP A 211 25.70 12.14 6.31
CA ASP A 211 27.11 12.53 6.42
C ASP A 211 27.61 13.51 5.32
N HIS A 212 26.79 13.79 4.30
CA HIS A 212 27.09 14.73 3.22
C HIS A 212 26.11 15.91 3.13
N GLY A 213 25.31 16.17 4.18
CA GLY A 213 24.51 17.40 4.32
C GLY A 213 23.03 17.28 3.95
N GLY A 214 22.46 16.07 3.95
CA GLY A 214 21.01 15.87 3.79
C GLY A 214 20.24 16.20 5.07
N ALA A 215 19.01 16.71 4.95
CA ALA A 215 18.11 16.87 6.09
C ALA A 215 17.73 15.48 6.66
N ASP A 216 18.03 15.25 7.94
CA ASP A 216 17.98 13.93 8.60
C ASP A 216 16.63 13.21 8.43
N ASP A 217 15.52 13.95 8.38
CA ASP A 217 14.17 13.37 8.33
C ASP A 217 13.76 12.83 6.95
N GLU A 218 14.34 13.33 5.85
CA GLU A 218 14.02 12.92 4.47
C GLU A 218 15.02 11.92 3.88
N ALA A 219 16.24 11.85 4.45
CA ALA A 219 17.32 10.98 3.98
C ALA A 219 16.91 9.49 3.97
N ALA A 220 16.27 9.02 5.03
CA ALA A 220 15.85 7.63 5.16
C ALA A 220 14.83 7.22 4.08
N ALA A 221 13.86 8.10 3.80
CA ALA A 221 12.86 7.90 2.75
C ALA A 221 13.53 7.85 1.38
N ARG A 222 14.42 8.80 1.10
CA ARG A 222 15.14 8.88 -0.17
C ARG A 222 16.01 7.64 -0.41
N ILE A 223 16.71 7.14 0.61
CA ILE A 223 17.54 5.93 0.51
C ILE A 223 16.68 4.69 0.23
N ALA A 224 15.50 4.59 0.86
CA ALA A 224 14.55 3.51 0.61
C ALA A 224 14.08 3.51 -0.86
N ASP A 225 13.67 4.67 -1.37
CA ASP A 225 13.25 4.84 -2.77
C ASP A 225 14.36 4.44 -3.75
N LEU A 226 15.60 4.92 -3.53
CA LEU A 226 16.75 4.59 -4.38
C LEU A 226 17.07 3.09 -4.39
N THR A 227 16.95 2.44 -3.24
CA THR A 227 17.23 1.02 -3.09
C THR A 227 16.20 0.18 -3.84
N GLU A 228 14.92 0.57 -3.74
CA GLU A 228 13.82 -0.11 -4.42
C GLU A 228 13.85 0.12 -5.93
N ALA A 229 14.11 1.35 -6.39
CA ALA A 229 14.27 1.65 -7.81
C ALA A 229 15.39 0.82 -8.45
N ARG A 230 16.54 0.70 -7.76
CA ARG A 230 17.63 -0.18 -8.19
C ARG A 230 17.19 -1.65 -8.24
N ARG A 231 16.39 -2.12 -7.28
CA ARG A 231 15.88 -3.49 -7.25
C ARG A 231 14.98 -3.77 -8.45
N ILE A 232 14.12 -2.82 -8.83
CA ILE A 232 13.21 -2.94 -9.97
C ILE A 232 13.99 -2.98 -11.30
N LEU A 233 14.97 -2.10 -11.49
CA LEU A 233 15.70 -2.01 -12.77
C LEU A 233 16.79 -3.08 -12.96
N LEU A 234 17.25 -3.74 -11.89
CA LEU A 234 18.33 -4.75 -11.96
C LEU A 234 17.88 -6.17 -11.59
N GLY A 235 16.61 -6.34 -11.22
CA GLY A 235 16.03 -7.57 -10.67
C GLY A 235 15.34 -8.45 -11.70
#